data_AF-A0A7J6TIQ6-F1
#
_entry.id   AF-A0A7J6TIQ6-F1
#
_cell.length_a   1.000
_cell.length_b   1.000
_cell.length_c   1.000
_cell.angle_alpha   90.00
_cell.angle_beta   90.00
_cell.angle_gamma   90.00
#
_symmetry.space_group_name_H-M   'P 1'
#
loop_
_entity.id
_entity.type
_entity.pdbx_description
1 polymer ?
#
loop_
_entity_poly.entity_id
_entity_poly.type
_entity_poly.pdbx_seq_one_letter_code
_entity_poly.pdbx_strand_id
1 'polypeptide(L)'
;MMQDVEDVVIKTVISAEPQMATNLHRSTNYSSCSELGAPVHQNLFEIYGFDILVDANLRPWLLEVNVCPSFSSSSPLDKRIKSQLMADAFTLVGAAPLIAHDSCLA
;
A
#
# COMPACT_ATOMS: atom_id res chain seq x y z
N MET A 1 -4.98 -7.30 -21.40
CA MET A 1 -4.49 -5.96 -21.04
C MET A 1 -4.44 -5.75 -19.53
N MET A 2 -5.56 -5.56 -18.81
CA MET A 2 -5.49 -5.32 -17.35
C MET A 2 -4.86 -6.51 -16.60
N GLN A 3 -5.15 -7.74 -17.00
CA GLN A 3 -4.50 -8.94 -16.47
C GLN A 3 -2.97 -8.93 -16.66
N ASP A 4 -2.49 -8.38 -17.79
CA ASP A 4 -1.04 -8.28 -18.06
C ASP A 4 -0.40 -7.20 -17.18
N VAL A 5 -1.13 -6.12 -16.88
CA VAL A 5 -0.71 -5.08 -15.93
C VAL A 5 -0.63 -5.64 -14.51
N GLU A 6 -1.64 -6.39 -14.08
CA GLU A 6 -1.67 -7.06 -12.78
C GLU A 6 -0.49 -8.03 -12.65
N ASP A 7 -0.20 -8.81 -13.68
CA ASP A 7 0.93 -9.75 -13.70
C ASP A 7 2.28 -9.04 -13.56
N VAL A 8 2.48 -7.90 -14.22
CA VAL A 8 3.67 -7.04 -14.03
C VAL A 8 3.76 -6.57 -12.58
N VAL A 9 2.67 -6.00 -12.03
CA VAL A 9 2.65 -5.48 -10.65
C VAL A 9 2.97 -6.58 -9.63
N ILE A 10 2.33 -7.75 -9.75
CA ILE A 10 2.54 -8.89 -8.85
C ILE A 10 3.99 -9.36 -8.89
N LYS A 11 4.56 -9.54 -10.09
CA LYS A 11 5.95 -9.98 -10.25
C LYS A 11 6.93 -8.99 -9.66
N THR A 12 6.69 -7.69 -9.83
CA THR A 12 7.51 -6.64 -9.24
C THR A 12 7.48 -6.68 -7.72
N VAL A 13 6.30 -6.78 -7.10
CA VAL A 13 6.16 -6.88 -5.64
C VAL A 13 6.86 -8.14 -5.11
N ILE A 14 6.65 -9.31 -5.74
CA ILE A 14 7.30 -10.56 -5.35
C ILE A 14 8.83 -10.45 -5.44
N SER A 15 9.36 -9.76 -6.46
CA SER A 15 10.81 -9.58 -6.59
C SER A 15 11.44 -8.72 -5.47
N ALA A 16 10.67 -7.80 -4.88
CA ALA A 16 11.13 -6.89 -3.83
C ALA A 16 10.89 -7.45 -2.40
N GLU A 17 9.96 -8.40 -2.25
CA GLU A 17 9.53 -8.96 -0.97
C GLU A 17 10.69 -9.43 -0.07
N PRO A 18 11.71 -10.18 -0.55
CA PRO A 18 12.75 -10.70 0.34
C PRO A 18 13.58 -9.59 1.01
N GLN A 19 13.83 -8.51 0.26
CA GLN A 19 14.58 -7.35 0.75
C GLN A 19 13.72 -6.55 1.74
N MET A 20 12.45 -6.32 1.41
CA MET A 20 11.51 -5.59 2.28
C MET A 20 11.26 -6.34 3.59
N ALA A 21 11.00 -7.64 3.52
CA ALA A 21 10.78 -8.49 4.69
C ALA A 21 11.98 -8.48 5.64
N THR A 22 13.20 -8.59 5.08
CA THR A 22 14.43 -8.52 5.86
C THR A 22 14.60 -7.16 6.56
N ASN A 23 14.37 -6.06 5.84
CA ASN A 23 14.48 -4.72 6.40
C ASN A 23 13.43 -4.47 7.50
N LEU A 24 12.21 -4.96 7.30
CA LEU A 24 11.14 -4.84 8.29
C LEU A 24 11.46 -5.62 9.57
N HIS A 25 11.98 -6.83 9.43
CA HIS A 25 12.39 -7.69 10.54
C HIS A 25 13.55 -7.09 11.36
N ARG A 26 14.39 -6.27 10.72
CA ARG A 26 15.49 -5.55 11.37
C ARG A 26 15.05 -4.23 12.01
N SER A 27 14.11 -3.53 11.37
CA SER A 27 13.64 -2.21 11.82
C SER A 27 12.61 -2.29 12.93
N THR A 28 11.82 -3.36 12.98
CA THR A 28 10.90 -3.64 14.07
C THR A 28 11.56 -4.66 14.98
N ASN A 29 11.66 -4.40 16.29
CA ASN A 29 12.27 -5.32 17.27
C ASN A 29 11.44 -6.61 17.40
N TYR A 30 11.49 -7.46 16.36
CA TYR A 30 10.74 -8.70 16.16
C TYR A 30 10.97 -9.70 17.31
N SER A 31 12.05 -9.52 18.07
CA SER A 31 12.45 -10.39 19.18
C SER A 31 11.71 -10.17 20.50
N SER A 32 10.92 -9.08 20.68
CA SER A 32 10.36 -8.77 22.03
C SER A 32 8.90 -9.18 22.27
N CYS A 33 8.16 -9.65 21.25
CA CYS A 33 6.81 -10.20 21.42
C CYS A 33 6.77 -11.69 21.03
N SER A 34 7.78 -12.44 21.43
CA SER A 34 7.83 -13.90 21.28
C SER A 34 7.21 -14.65 22.47
N GLU A 35 6.83 -13.98 23.56
CA GLU A 35 6.23 -14.63 24.73
C GLU A 35 4.82 -15.19 24.46
N LEU A 36 4.15 -14.80 23.37
CA LEU A 36 2.81 -15.31 23.01
C LEU A 36 2.77 -16.20 21.77
N GLY A 37 3.89 -16.49 21.10
CA GLY A 37 3.91 -17.37 19.92
C GLY A 37 3.07 -16.88 18.72
N ALA A 38 2.61 -15.63 18.73
CA ALA A 38 1.82 -15.03 17.65
C ALA A 38 2.70 -14.12 16.79
N PRO A 39 2.61 -14.18 15.45
CA PRO A 39 3.29 -13.21 14.60
C PRO A 39 2.79 -11.81 14.94
N VAL A 40 3.72 -10.89 15.26
CA VAL A 40 3.41 -9.47 15.45
C VAL A 40 2.78 -8.98 14.15
N HIS A 41 1.48 -8.71 14.18
CA HIS A 41 0.77 -8.17 13.03
C HIS A 41 1.29 -6.75 12.80
N GLN A 42 2.01 -6.59 11.69
CA GLN A 42 2.54 -5.30 11.27
C GLN A 42 1.35 -4.48 10.75
N ASN A 43 0.87 -3.52 11.54
CA ASN A 43 -0.17 -2.57 11.13
C ASN A 43 0.42 -1.51 10.16
N LEU A 44 1.13 -1.96 9.13
CA LEU A 44 1.80 -1.12 8.16
C LEU A 44 1.20 -1.42 6.79
N PHE A 45 0.92 -0.35 6.05
CA PHE A 45 0.55 -0.42 4.65
C PHE A 45 1.27 0.71 3.91
N GLU A 46 1.50 0.50 2.62
CA GLU A 46 2.13 1.48 1.75
C GLU A 46 1.39 1.53 0.42
N ILE A 47 1.33 2.73 -0.18
CA ILE A 47 0.70 2.95 -1.49
C ILE A 47 1.82 3.27 -2.47
N TYR A 48 1.99 2.41 -3.48
CA TYR A 48 2.95 2.61 -4.56
C TYR A 48 2.29 3.17 -5.82
N GLY A 49 2.99 4.05 -6.52
CA GLY A 49 2.62 4.49 -7.87
C GLY A 49 3.39 3.70 -8.92
N PHE A 50 2.71 2.94 -9.76
CA PHE A 50 3.33 2.19 -10.85
C PHE A 50 3.22 2.97 -12.16
N ASP A 51 4.37 3.33 -12.74
CA ASP A 51 4.43 4.00 -14.03
C ASP A 51 4.60 2.95 -15.12
N ILE A 52 3.54 2.71 -15.88
CA ILE A 52 3.47 1.64 -16.89
C ILE A 52 3.32 2.24 -18.29
N LEU A 53 4.25 1.89 -19.18
CA LEU A 53 4.17 2.21 -20.59
C LEU A 53 3.49 1.08 -21.35
N VAL A 54 2.46 1.39 -22.14
CA VAL A 54 1.78 0.42 -23.01
C VAL A 54 2.28 0.62 -24.45
N ASP A 55 2.82 -0.43 -25.06
CA ASP A 55 3.31 -0.37 -26.44
C ASP A 55 2.20 -0.54 -27.49
N ALA A 56 2.56 -0.46 -28.78
CA ALA A 56 1.63 -0.61 -29.90
C ALA A 56 0.97 -2.00 -29.99
N ASN A 57 1.53 -3.01 -29.33
CA ASN A 57 0.97 -4.36 -29.23
C ASN A 57 0.18 -4.56 -27.92
N LEU A 58 -0.13 -3.48 -27.20
CA LEU A 58 -0.80 -3.49 -25.90
C LEU A 58 -0.05 -4.26 -24.80
N ARG A 59 1.28 -4.37 -24.92
CA ARG A 59 2.11 -4.97 -23.87
C ARG A 59 2.46 -3.91 -22.82
N PRO A 60 2.22 -4.17 -21.52
CA PRO A 60 2.63 -3.27 -20.45
C PRO A 60 4.11 -3.48 -20.13
N TRP A 61 4.83 -2.36 -19.99
CA TRP A 61 6.23 -2.30 -19.60
C TRP A 61 6.34 -1.44 -18.34
N LEU A 62 6.90 -1.99 -17.27
CA LEU A 62 7.19 -1.23 -16.06
C LEU A 62 8.32 -0.22 -16.35
N LEU A 63 8.08 1.06 -16.08
CA LEU A 63 9.11 2.09 -16.12
C LEU A 63 9.75 2.26 -14.75
N GLU A 64 8.93 2.55 -13.74
CA GLU A 64 9.37 2.74 -12.37
C GLU A 64 8.26 2.46 -11.35
N VAL A 65 8.67 2.30 -10.09
CA VAL A 65 7.78 2.21 -8.93
C VAL A 65 8.10 3.34 -7.98
N ASN A 66 7.13 4.23 -7.80
CA ASN A 66 7.20 5.38 -6.92
C ASN A 66 6.71 5.00 -5.51
N VAL A 67 7.61 5.08 -4.52
CA VAL A 67 7.31 4.86 -3.10
C VAL A 67 6.49 6.02 -2.51
N CYS A 68 6.68 7.23 -3.04
CA CYS A 68 5.94 8.43 -2.62
C CYS A 68 5.20 9.04 -3.83
N PRO A 69 4.11 8.42 -4.32
CA PRO A 69 3.35 8.98 -5.42
C PRO A 69 2.73 10.33 -5.03
N SER A 70 2.59 11.23 -5.99
CA SER A 70 2.02 12.56 -5.74
C SER A 70 0.53 12.50 -5.44
N PHE A 71 0.13 13.03 -4.28
CA PHE A 71 -1.27 13.26 -3.91
C PHE A 71 -1.74 14.71 -4.14
N SER A 72 -0.90 15.58 -4.70
CA SER A 72 -1.33 16.94 -5.09
C SER A 72 -2.41 16.84 -6.17
N SER A 73 -3.51 17.56 -5.99
CA SER A 73 -4.65 17.54 -6.91
C SER A 73 -4.81 18.90 -7.58
N SER A 74 -4.42 19.00 -8.86
CA SER A 74 -4.51 20.25 -9.63
C SER A 74 -5.76 20.31 -10.51
N SER A 75 -6.36 19.16 -10.86
CA SER A 75 -7.62 19.09 -11.59
C SER A 75 -8.77 18.48 -10.78
N PRO A 76 -10.04 18.76 -11.14
CA PRO A 76 -11.19 18.09 -10.54
C PRO A 76 -11.17 16.57 -10.70
N LEU A 77 -10.61 16.07 -11.81
CA LEU A 77 -10.47 14.64 -12.07
C LEU A 77 -9.45 14.01 -11.11
N ASP A 78 -8.27 14.62 -10.96
CA ASP A 78 -7.24 14.13 -10.04
C ASP A 78 -7.78 14.09 -8.63
N LYS A 79 -8.49 15.14 -8.21
CA LYS A 79 -9.08 15.22 -6.89
C LYS A 79 -10.02 14.04 -6.65
N ARG A 80 -10.91 13.75 -7.60
CA ARG A 80 -11.87 12.64 -7.50
C ARG A 80 -11.17 11.27 -7.44
N ILE A 81 -10.21 11.02 -8.31
CA ILE A 81 -9.51 9.73 -8.37
C ILE A 81 -8.68 9.52 -7.09
N LYS A 82 -7.87 10.51 -6.71
CA LYS A 82 -6.98 10.42 -5.56
C LYS A 82 -7.74 10.36 -4.24
N SER A 83 -8.84 11.10 -4.09
CA SER A 83 -9.66 11.02 -2.88
C SER A 83 -10.33 9.65 -2.74
N GLN A 84 -10.82 9.07 -3.85
CA GLN A 84 -11.45 7.75 -3.84
C GLN A 84 -10.42 6.67 -3.50
N LEU A 85 -9.24 6.71 -4.13
CA LEU A 85 -8.13 5.79 -3.83
C LEU A 85 -7.79 5.79 -2.33
N MET A 86 -7.67 6.97 -1.72
CA MET A 86 -7.35 7.08 -0.30
C MET A 86 -8.47 6.56 0.60
N ALA A 87 -9.73 6.86 0.28
CA ALA A 87 -10.88 6.36 1.03
C ALA A 87 -10.96 4.83 0.98
N ASP A 88 -10.76 4.25 -0.20
CA ASP A 88 -10.76 2.79 -0.39
C ASP A 88 -9.57 2.15 0.32
N ALA A 89 -8.37 2.74 0.23
CA ALA A 89 -7.19 2.26 0.95
C ALA A 89 -7.42 2.23 2.46
N PHE A 90 -7.94 3.32 3.05
CA PHE A 90 -8.25 3.36 4.48
C PHE A 90 -9.34 2.35 4.88
N THR A 91 -10.33 2.14 4.02
CA THR A 91 -11.36 1.12 4.23
C THR A 91 -10.75 -0.29 4.23
N LEU A 92 -9.88 -0.61 3.27
CA LEU A 92 -9.24 -1.92 3.13
C LEU A 92 -8.30 -2.26 4.29
N VAL A 93 -7.55 -1.28 4.80
CA VAL A 93 -6.65 -1.50 5.94
C VAL A 93 -7.39 -1.55 7.29
N GLY A 94 -8.72 -1.38 7.28
CA GLY A 94 -9.53 -1.43 8.48
C GLY A 94 -9.37 -0.19 9.37
N ALA A 95 -9.08 0.98 8.80
CA ALA A 95 -9.05 2.23 9.53
C ALA A 95 -10.48 2.60 9.97
N ALA A 96 -10.86 2.15 11.15
CA ALA A 96 -12.12 2.52 11.78
C ALA A 96 -12.05 4.00 12.21
N PRO A 97 -13.18 4.74 12.16
CA PRO A 97 -13.28 6.02 12.83
C PRO A 97 -12.92 5.82 14.30
N LEU A 98 -12.04 6.67 14.85
CA LEU A 98 -11.93 6.80 16.29
C LEU A 98 -13.25 7.38 16.79
N ILE A 99 -14.21 6.50 17.09
CA ILE A 99 -15.35 6.87 17.92
C ILE A 99 -14.71 7.14 19.28
N ALA A 100 -14.47 8.41 19.59
CA ALA A 100 -14.17 8.79 20.96
C ALA A 100 -15.29 8.18 21.81
N HIS A 101 -14.92 7.22 22.64
CA HIS A 101 -15.83 6.71 23.65
C HIS A 101 -16.09 7.90 24.58
N ASP A 102 -17.16 8.64 24.36
CA ASP A 102 -17.76 9.59 25.31
C ASP A 102 -18.33 8.79 26.50
N SER A 103 -17.47 8.03 27.17
CA SER A 103 -17.79 7.31 28.40
C SER A 103 -16.76 7.66 29.45
N CYS A 104 -16.80 8.93 29.87
CA CYS A 104 -16.47 9.35 31.23
C CYS A 104 -17.17 10.67 31.59
N LEU A 105 -18.51 10.68 31.47
CA LEU A 105 -19.39 11.59 32.21
C LEU A 105 -20.61 10.76 32.68
N ALA A 106 -20.37 9.95 33.71
CA ALA A 106 -21.39 9.38 34.59
C ALA A 106 -20.86 9.43 36.02
#